data_AF-A0AAV1JC28-F1
#
_entry.id   AF-A0AAV1JC28-F1
#
_cell.length_a   1.000
_cell.length_b   1.000
_cell.length_c   1.000
_cell.angle_alpha   90.00
_cell.angle_beta   90.00
_cell.angle_gamma   90.00
#
_symmetry.space_group_name_H-M   'P 1'
#
loop_
_entity.id
_entity.type
_entity.pdbx_description
1 polymer ?
#
loop_
_entity_poly.entity_id
_entity_poly.type
_entity_poly.pdbx_seq_one_letter_code
_entity_poly.pdbx_strand_id
1 'polypeptide(L)'
;MWLKVLLLSIFGCQIILTYDLSGVISGNRMAGVPLGRSLGDGEVDVEGICTTSGMACQNCTHAVTCVPLPIGWLKVPLQQCSGEQSCNAHLGQCSSQHVPECDVVSQKYQHICEQVGIFPDAYDCRKFHLCSPPVGLPDGAPADHRVALCPRHYSYNPQTAQCSIPLQNGQCIRRPVPDCTRVGQSGALETSSNHYYVCLSKGGTLRAQIFICPHGWHFSNGYCRPELIDSTTAKSIDEPTKATRESRQMEVATTEKTTKVATSKIDAFFSTEKPVTYAADTFLADRFDLANYETFDETHSANDFPNSFEESSDFW
;
A
#
# COMPACT_ATOMS: atom_id res chain seq x y z
N MET A 1 -67.20 1.83 78.04
CA MET A 1 -67.03 0.64 77.18
C MET A 1 -66.95 1.10 75.74
N TRP A 2 -65.89 0.68 75.05
CA TRP A 2 -65.77 0.58 73.58
C TRP A 2 -65.93 1.86 72.74
N LEU A 3 -64.84 2.64 72.65
CA LEU A 3 -64.48 3.31 71.40
C LEU A 3 -62.95 3.52 71.36
N LYS A 4 -62.23 2.40 71.19
CA LYS A 4 -60.85 2.36 70.71
C LYS A 4 -60.89 1.68 69.35
N VAL A 5 -59.93 2.04 68.49
CA VAL A 5 -59.63 1.44 67.18
C VAL A 5 -60.36 2.09 66.00
N LEU A 6 -59.84 3.26 65.56
CA LEU A 6 -59.73 3.62 64.13
C LEU A 6 -58.88 4.89 63.99
N LEU A 7 -57.62 4.78 64.42
CA LEU A 7 -56.57 5.76 64.21
C LEU A 7 -55.29 4.93 64.06
N LEU A 8 -54.91 4.61 62.82
CA LEU A 8 -53.57 4.15 62.38
C LEU A 8 -53.70 3.50 60.99
N SER A 9 -53.44 4.25 59.91
CA SER A 9 -52.75 3.78 58.69
C SER A 9 -52.89 4.79 57.53
N ILE A 10 -52.35 6.00 57.70
CA ILE A 10 -52.05 6.89 56.57
C ILE A 10 -50.61 7.41 56.77
N PHE A 11 -49.64 6.51 56.68
CA PHE A 11 -48.23 6.88 56.54
C PHE A 11 -47.49 5.74 55.85
N GLY A 12 -46.84 6.05 54.73
CA GLY A 12 -45.78 5.22 54.16
C GLY A 12 -46.07 4.60 52.79
N CYS A 13 -46.16 5.43 51.75
CA CYS A 13 -45.68 4.99 50.43
C CYS A 13 -45.30 6.22 49.58
N GLN A 14 -44.18 6.85 49.94
CA GLN A 14 -43.45 7.74 49.03
C GLN A 14 -42.68 6.82 48.06
N ILE A 15 -43.31 6.51 46.92
CA ILE A 15 -42.67 5.86 45.80
C ILE A 15 -41.89 6.94 45.04
N ILE A 16 -40.61 7.10 45.38
CA ILE A 16 -39.67 7.85 44.55
C ILE A 16 -39.22 6.90 43.43
N LEU A 17 -39.90 6.97 42.29
CA LEU A 17 -39.39 6.44 41.02
C LEU A 17 -38.45 7.48 40.43
N THR A 18 -37.16 7.42 40.77
CA THR A 18 -36.11 8.05 39.96
C THR A 18 -35.91 7.20 38.71
N TYR A 19 -36.69 7.45 37.67
CA TYR A 19 -36.29 7.06 36.32
C TYR A 19 -35.28 8.08 35.83
N ASP A 20 -34.03 7.65 35.71
CA ASP A 20 -32.99 8.40 35.05
C ASP A 20 -33.27 8.41 33.53
N LEU A 21 -33.86 9.51 33.07
CA LEU A 21 -34.16 9.79 31.66
C LEU A 21 -33.13 10.72 31.02
N SER A 22 -31.91 10.78 31.56
CA SER A 22 -30.83 11.59 30.98
C SER A 22 -30.19 10.99 29.72
N GLY A 23 -30.60 9.78 29.30
CA GLY A 23 -30.06 9.08 28.12
C GLY A 23 -30.75 9.35 26.78
N VAL A 24 -31.65 10.33 26.66
CA VAL A 24 -32.42 10.56 25.42
C VAL A 24 -32.32 12.02 24.99
N ILE A 25 -31.14 12.48 24.58
CA ILE A 25 -30.90 13.47 23.50
C ILE A 25 -29.39 13.37 23.19
N SER A 26 -29.01 12.41 22.36
CA SER A 26 -27.89 12.58 21.44
C SER A 26 -28.03 11.51 20.36
N GLY A 27 -28.29 11.96 19.14
CA GLY A 27 -28.42 11.10 17.97
C GLY A 27 -27.09 10.48 17.61
N ASN A 28 -26.97 9.17 17.87
CA ASN A 28 -26.36 8.19 16.97
C ASN A 28 -26.74 6.79 17.46
N ARG A 29 -27.84 6.27 16.92
CA ARG A 29 -28.25 4.88 17.13
C ARG A 29 -27.41 3.97 16.24
N MET A 30 -26.28 3.51 16.78
CA MET A 30 -25.88 2.12 16.61
C MET A 30 -26.04 1.50 17.99
N ALA A 31 -27.13 0.76 18.17
CA ALA A 31 -27.48 0.12 19.42
C ALA A 31 -26.34 -0.82 19.82
N GLY A 32 -25.62 -0.42 20.87
CA GLY A 32 -24.71 -1.30 21.59
C GLY A 32 -25.49 -2.53 22.02
N VAL A 33 -25.09 -3.69 21.51
CA VAL A 33 -25.39 -4.95 22.16
C VAL A 33 -24.80 -4.84 23.57
N PRO A 34 -25.60 -4.96 24.64
CA PRO A 34 -25.06 -4.95 25.98
C PRO A 34 -24.36 -6.30 26.19
N LEU A 35 -23.12 -6.41 25.71
CA LEU A 35 -22.17 -7.37 26.24
C LEU A 35 -21.91 -6.91 27.67
N GLY A 36 -22.66 -7.51 28.61
CA GLY A 36 -22.55 -7.19 30.02
C GLY A 36 -21.10 -7.26 30.49
N ARG A 37 -20.70 -6.27 31.29
CA ARG A 37 -19.52 -6.26 32.18
C ARG A 37 -18.26 -6.96 31.62
N SER A 38 -17.39 -6.16 31.01
CA SER A 38 -15.94 -6.38 30.82
C SER A 38 -15.43 -7.80 31.10
N LEU A 39 -15.50 -8.67 30.10
CA LEU A 39 -14.73 -9.92 30.10
C LEU A 39 -13.30 -9.60 29.62
N GLY A 40 -12.50 -8.98 30.50
CA GLY A 40 -11.07 -8.72 30.29
C GLY A 40 -10.72 -7.58 29.33
N ASP A 41 -9.42 -7.40 29.09
CA ASP A 41 -8.81 -6.35 28.23
C ASP A 41 -9.14 -6.49 26.72
N GLY A 42 -10.18 -7.25 26.36
CA GLY A 42 -10.59 -7.50 24.98
C GLY A 42 -11.45 -6.38 24.39
N GLU A 43 -11.21 -6.06 23.12
CA GLU A 43 -11.91 -5.03 22.34
C GLU A 43 -12.57 -5.67 21.10
N VAL A 44 -13.68 -5.11 20.63
CA VAL A 44 -14.23 -5.49 19.32
C VAL A 44 -13.29 -5.02 18.21
N ASP A 45 -12.98 -5.88 17.25
CA ASP A 45 -12.08 -5.56 16.16
C ASP A 45 -12.74 -4.63 15.13
N VAL A 46 -12.51 -3.32 15.28
CA VAL A 46 -12.97 -2.30 14.32
C VAL A 46 -11.95 -2.06 13.20
N GLU A 47 -10.66 -2.29 13.49
CA GLU A 47 -9.55 -2.10 12.54
C GLU A 47 -9.46 -3.22 11.47
N GLY A 48 -10.19 -4.32 11.69
CA GLY A 48 -10.10 -5.50 10.85
C GLY A 48 -8.72 -6.16 10.97
N ILE A 49 -8.17 -6.31 12.18
CA ILE A 49 -6.97 -7.12 12.43
C ILE A 49 -7.28 -8.61 12.25
N CYS A 50 -8.46 -9.03 12.67
CA CYS A 50 -8.90 -10.40 12.76
C CYS A 50 -9.63 -10.85 11.49
N THR A 51 -9.05 -11.84 10.80
CA THR A 51 -9.69 -12.53 9.66
C THR A 51 -9.96 -14.00 9.93
N THR A 52 -9.17 -14.60 10.81
CA THR A 52 -9.27 -16.01 11.20
C THR A 52 -9.18 -16.13 12.72
N SER A 53 -9.73 -17.22 13.26
CA SER A 53 -9.64 -17.50 14.69
C SER A 53 -8.22 -17.92 15.07
N GLY A 54 -7.68 -17.34 16.14
CA GLY A 54 -6.32 -17.64 16.62
C GLY A 54 -5.48 -16.38 16.78
N MET A 55 -4.16 -16.54 16.80
CA MET A 55 -3.23 -15.43 17.02
C MET A 55 -3.08 -14.56 15.77
N ALA A 56 -3.13 -13.25 15.95
CA ALA A 56 -2.86 -12.24 14.93
C ALA A 56 -1.92 -11.16 15.50
N CYS A 57 -1.30 -10.38 14.62
CA CYS A 57 -0.37 -9.33 15.01
C CYS A 57 -1.03 -7.96 14.90
N GLN A 58 -1.19 -7.27 16.03
CA GLN A 58 -1.63 -5.87 16.02
C GLN A 58 -0.49 -4.96 15.54
N ASN A 59 0.74 -5.19 15.99
CA ASN A 59 1.93 -4.55 15.44
C ASN A 59 3.13 -5.49 15.60
N CYS A 60 4.33 -5.03 15.27
CA CYS A 60 5.54 -5.85 15.38
C CYS A 60 5.84 -6.29 16.82
N THR A 61 5.31 -5.62 17.84
CA THR A 61 5.60 -5.90 19.25
C THR A 61 4.40 -6.46 20.03
N HIS A 62 3.19 -6.46 19.48
CA HIS A 62 1.97 -6.87 20.20
C HIS A 62 1.23 -7.96 19.41
N ALA A 63 1.08 -9.10 20.08
CA ALA A 63 0.27 -10.21 19.62
C ALA A 63 -1.11 -10.14 20.28
N VAL A 64 -2.14 -10.39 19.48
CA VAL A 64 -3.54 -10.48 19.92
C VAL A 64 -4.09 -11.86 19.53
N THR A 65 -5.13 -12.31 20.21
CA THR A 65 -5.91 -13.46 19.80
C THR A 65 -7.29 -13.02 19.33
N CYS A 66 -7.72 -13.58 18.21
CA CYS A 66 -8.95 -13.30 17.51
C CYS A 66 -9.97 -14.39 17.84
N VAL A 67 -11.03 -14.00 18.53
CA VAL A 67 -12.15 -14.89 18.90
C VAL A 67 -13.37 -14.51 18.05
N PRO A 68 -13.95 -15.45 17.28
CA PRO A 68 -15.11 -15.14 16.46
C PRO A 68 -16.33 -14.87 17.35
N LEU A 69 -17.03 -13.77 17.08
CA LEU A 69 -18.32 -13.45 17.68
C LEU A 69 -19.45 -13.73 16.66
N PRO A 70 -20.73 -13.83 17.11
CA PRO A 70 -21.86 -13.92 16.18
C PRO A 70 -21.90 -12.77 15.15
N ILE A 71 -21.38 -11.60 15.53
CA ILE A 71 -21.22 -10.43 14.67
C ILE A 71 -19.81 -9.87 14.91
N GLY A 72 -18.90 -10.12 13.97
CA GLY A 72 -17.52 -9.60 14.00
C GLY A 72 -16.53 -10.45 14.80
N TRP A 73 -15.46 -9.81 15.26
CA TRP A 73 -14.35 -10.44 15.97
C TRP A 73 -14.08 -9.73 17.29
N LEU A 74 -13.73 -10.50 18.32
CA LEU A 74 -13.16 -10.00 19.57
C LEU A 74 -11.64 -10.13 19.49
N LYS A 75 -10.95 -9.00 19.59
CA LYS A 75 -9.50 -8.87 19.66
C LYS A 75 -9.09 -8.83 21.14
N VAL A 76 -8.40 -9.85 21.61
CA VAL A 76 -7.92 -9.93 23.00
C VAL A 76 -6.39 -9.83 23.01
N PRO A 77 -5.78 -8.88 23.74
CA PRO A 77 -4.33 -8.81 23.92
C PRO A 77 -3.80 -10.14 24.48
N LEU A 78 -2.83 -10.74 23.79
CA LEU A 78 -2.26 -12.02 24.19
C LEU A 78 -0.94 -11.83 24.94
N GLN A 79 0.02 -11.18 24.28
CA GLN A 79 1.34 -10.89 24.85
C GLN A 79 2.04 -9.78 24.09
N GLN A 80 2.92 -9.05 24.78
CA GLN A 80 3.87 -8.12 24.16
C GLN A 80 5.18 -8.87 23.92
N CYS A 81 5.63 -8.91 22.66
CA CYS A 81 6.92 -9.48 22.29
C CYS A 81 8.03 -8.62 22.92
N SER A 82 8.91 -9.25 23.69
CA SER A 82 10.00 -8.58 24.39
C SER A 82 11.36 -8.92 23.76
N GLY A 83 12.33 -8.01 23.90
CA GLY A 83 13.68 -8.18 23.37
C GLY A 83 13.76 -8.09 21.85
N GLU A 84 14.54 -8.99 21.23
CA GLU A 84 14.71 -9.11 19.77
C GLU A 84 13.64 -10.00 19.12
N GLN A 85 12.49 -10.21 19.76
CA GLN A 85 11.38 -10.96 19.17
C GLN A 85 10.37 -10.03 18.52
N SER A 86 9.79 -10.47 17.41
CA SER A 86 8.67 -9.78 16.77
C SER A 86 7.47 -10.70 16.63
N CYS A 87 6.30 -10.08 16.48
CA CYS A 87 5.06 -10.80 16.26
C CYS A 87 5.07 -11.46 14.87
N ASN A 88 4.98 -12.79 14.85
CA ASN A 88 4.92 -13.58 13.63
C ASN A 88 3.64 -14.43 13.64
N ALA A 89 2.61 -13.92 12.95
CA ALA A 89 1.32 -14.57 12.81
C ALA A 89 1.37 -15.83 11.94
N HIS A 90 2.40 -16.02 11.11
CA HIS A 90 2.60 -17.30 10.40
C HIS A 90 3.02 -18.43 11.35
N LEU A 91 3.74 -18.09 12.42
CA LEU A 91 4.13 -19.03 13.48
C LEU A 91 3.14 -19.07 14.65
N GLY A 92 2.19 -18.11 14.70
CA GLY A 92 1.22 -17.99 15.77
C GLY A 92 1.81 -17.58 17.13
N GLN A 93 3.04 -17.03 17.15
CA GLN A 93 3.75 -16.66 18.37
C GLN A 93 4.72 -15.50 18.16
N CYS A 94 5.19 -14.89 19.25
CA CYS A 94 6.36 -14.01 19.19
C CYS A 94 7.60 -14.88 18.88
N SER A 95 8.36 -14.50 17.86
CA SER A 95 9.50 -15.28 17.37
C SER A 95 10.68 -14.37 17.10
N SER A 96 11.90 -14.92 17.20
CA SER A 96 13.13 -14.29 16.69
C SER A 96 13.19 -14.30 15.15
N GLN A 97 12.36 -15.10 14.49
CA GLN A 97 12.20 -15.04 13.04
C GLN A 97 11.27 -13.89 12.67
N HIS A 98 11.88 -12.75 12.33
CA HIS A 98 11.17 -11.54 11.92
C HIS A 98 10.45 -11.71 10.58
N VAL A 99 9.23 -11.19 10.52
CA VAL A 99 8.54 -10.96 9.24
C VAL A 99 9.18 -9.76 8.52
N PRO A 100 9.14 -9.70 7.17
CA PRO A 100 9.78 -8.65 6.39
C PRO A 100 9.53 -7.23 6.89
N GLU A 101 8.30 -6.90 7.27
CA GLU A 101 7.86 -5.60 7.75
C GLU A 101 8.34 -5.25 9.16
N CYS A 102 8.71 -6.26 9.96
CA CYS A 102 9.12 -6.09 11.36
C CYS A 102 10.62 -6.23 11.59
N ASP A 103 11.41 -6.45 10.53
CA ASP A 103 12.86 -6.46 10.64
C ASP A 103 13.41 -5.04 10.90
N VAL A 104 14.48 -4.95 11.69
CA VAL A 104 15.12 -3.68 12.09
C VAL A 104 15.63 -2.90 10.87
N VAL A 105 16.11 -3.62 9.85
CA VAL A 105 16.57 -3.01 8.59
C VAL A 105 15.40 -2.34 7.86
N SER A 106 14.25 -3.01 7.81
CA SER A 106 13.03 -2.53 7.17
C SER A 106 12.49 -1.27 7.86
N GLN A 107 12.47 -1.25 9.20
CA GLN A 107 11.99 -0.09 9.95
C GLN A 107 12.87 1.15 9.80
N LYS A 108 14.17 0.97 9.55
CA LYS A 108 15.13 2.07 9.31
C LYS A 108 15.24 2.46 7.83
N TYR A 109 14.52 1.77 6.95
CA TYR A 109 14.56 2.06 5.53
C TYR A 109 13.75 3.33 5.22
N GLN A 110 14.38 4.23 4.47
CA GLN A 110 13.77 5.44 3.93
C GLN A 110 13.98 5.46 2.43
N HIS A 111 12.88 5.49 1.69
CA HIS A 111 12.88 5.66 0.25
C HIS A 111 13.20 7.11 -0.10
N ILE A 112 14.09 7.31 -1.07
CA ILE A 112 14.41 8.65 -1.59
C ILE A 112 13.73 8.82 -2.94
N CYS A 113 12.92 9.87 -3.07
CA CYS A 113 12.21 10.18 -4.31
C CYS A 113 13.16 10.83 -5.32
N GLU A 114 13.73 10.02 -6.20
CA GLU A 114 14.53 10.47 -7.35
C GLU A 114 13.68 10.68 -8.62
N GLN A 115 12.50 10.05 -8.66
CA GLN A 115 11.56 10.11 -9.77
C GLN A 115 10.16 10.42 -9.23
N VAL A 116 9.34 11.12 -10.01
CA VAL A 116 7.92 11.35 -9.71
C VAL A 116 7.14 10.08 -10.03
N GLY A 117 6.26 9.65 -9.13
CA GLY A 117 5.47 8.43 -9.30
C GLY A 117 5.06 7.80 -7.98
N ILE A 118 4.56 6.56 -8.08
CA ILE A 118 4.21 5.73 -6.94
C ILE A 118 5.12 4.51 -6.94
N PHE A 119 5.81 4.26 -5.83
CA PHE A 119 6.83 3.22 -5.72
C PHE A 119 6.48 2.26 -4.59
N PRO A 120 6.60 0.93 -4.78
CA PRO A 120 6.56 0.01 -3.65
C PRO A 120 7.71 0.28 -2.67
N ASP A 121 7.50 -0.01 -1.38
CA ASP A 121 8.61 -0.10 -0.42
C ASP A 121 9.46 -1.35 -0.72
N ALA A 122 10.77 -1.28 -0.48
CA ALA A 122 11.68 -2.36 -0.82
C ALA A 122 11.61 -3.54 0.18
N TYR A 123 11.16 -3.27 1.41
CA TYR A 123 11.19 -4.23 2.51
C TYR A 123 9.80 -4.58 3.04
N ASP A 124 8.87 -3.63 3.02
CA ASP A 124 7.49 -3.83 3.47
C ASP A 124 6.53 -3.96 2.27
N CYS A 125 5.91 -5.12 2.10
CA CYS A 125 4.99 -5.37 0.99
C CYS A 125 3.67 -4.58 1.07
N ARG A 126 3.30 -4.06 2.24
CA ARG A 126 2.08 -3.27 2.45
C ARG A 126 2.32 -1.78 2.26
N LYS A 127 3.57 -1.34 2.31
CA LYS A 127 3.94 0.06 2.28
C LYS A 127 4.31 0.48 0.86
N PHE A 128 3.92 1.70 0.51
CA PHE A 128 4.30 2.33 -0.74
C PHE A 128 4.58 3.81 -0.53
N HIS A 129 5.28 4.40 -1.50
CA HIS A 129 5.76 5.76 -1.47
C HIS A 129 5.15 6.54 -2.62
N LEU A 130 4.64 7.72 -2.31
CA LEU A 130 4.16 8.68 -3.29
C LEU A 130 5.21 9.77 -3.39
N CYS A 131 5.76 9.96 -4.59
CA CYS A 131 6.74 10.97 -4.91
C CYS A 131 6.09 11.99 -5.84
N SER A 132 5.75 13.17 -5.33
CA SER A 132 5.15 14.26 -6.11
C SER A 132 6.18 15.32 -6.51
N PRO A 133 5.98 16.06 -7.62
CA PRO A 133 6.83 17.20 -7.94
C PRO A 133 6.88 18.18 -6.77
N PRO A 134 8.05 18.77 -6.47
CA PRO A 134 8.19 19.70 -5.36
C PRO A 134 7.30 20.93 -5.57
N VAL A 135 6.56 21.34 -4.54
CA VAL A 135 5.68 22.51 -4.62
C VAL A 135 6.52 23.79 -4.68
N GLY A 136 6.35 24.57 -5.75
CA GLY A 136 6.83 25.96 -5.82
C GLY A 136 8.24 26.19 -6.34
N LEU A 137 9.01 25.15 -6.69
CA LEU A 137 10.30 25.29 -7.39
C LEU A 137 10.41 24.28 -8.54
N PRO A 138 10.46 24.73 -9.80
CA PRO A 138 10.49 23.82 -10.96
C PRO A 138 11.84 23.13 -11.18
N ASP A 139 12.94 23.59 -10.58
CA ASP A 139 14.29 23.14 -10.94
C ASP A 139 15.09 22.58 -9.75
N GLY A 140 15.31 21.26 -9.78
CA GLY A 140 16.42 20.59 -9.07
C GLY A 140 16.18 20.16 -7.62
N ALA A 141 15.03 20.46 -7.01
CA ALA A 141 14.69 19.93 -5.70
C ALA A 141 14.24 18.45 -5.80
N PRO A 142 14.56 17.60 -4.80
CA PRO A 142 14.03 16.25 -4.73
C PRO A 142 12.50 16.28 -4.65
N ALA A 143 11.85 15.24 -5.19
CA ALA A 143 10.39 15.13 -5.15
C ALA A 143 9.88 14.99 -3.70
N ASP A 144 8.73 15.59 -3.42
CA ASP A 144 8.07 15.51 -2.13
C ASP A 144 7.67 14.07 -1.85
N HIS A 145 8.09 13.54 -0.71
CA HIS A 145 7.92 12.15 -0.32
C HIS A 145 6.78 12.00 0.68
N ARG A 146 5.83 11.12 0.36
CA ARG A 146 4.78 10.67 1.30
C ARG A 146 4.76 9.16 1.35
N VAL A 147 4.36 8.63 2.51
CA VAL A 147 4.24 7.19 2.75
C VAL A 147 2.77 6.86 2.94
N ALA A 148 2.33 5.75 2.35
CA ALA A 148 1.02 5.19 2.59
C ALA A 148 1.11 3.68 2.84
N LEU A 149 0.13 3.16 3.57
CA LEU A 149 0.02 1.75 3.93
C LEU A 149 -1.26 1.18 3.34
N CYS A 150 -1.15 -0.01 2.78
CA CYS A 150 -2.30 -0.80 2.38
C CYS A 150 -3.10 -1.29 3.59
N PRO A 151 -4.42 -1.55 3.41
CA PRO A 151 -5.24 -2.23 4.41
C PRO A 151 -4.57 -3.54 4.87
N ARG A 152 -4.78 -3.95 6.13
CA ARG A 152 -4.00 -5.04 6.78
C ARG A 152 -3.87 -6.33 5.98
N HIS A 153 -4.91 -6.71 5.26
CA HIS A 153 -4.97 -7.99 4.54
C HIS A 153 -4.56 -7.90 3.08
N TYR A 154 -4.04 -6.76 2.65
CA TYR A 154 -3.64 -6.53 1.27
C TYR A 154 -2.24 -5.92 1.21
N SER A 155 -1.48 -6.34 0.22
CA SER A 155 -0.20 -5.77 -0.17
C SER A 155 -0.32 -4.97 -1.45
N TYR A 156 0.63 -4.07 -1.63
CA TYR A 156 0.66 -3.17 -2.77
C TYR A 156 1.09 -3.93 -4.03
N ASN A 157 0.30 -3.79 -5.09
CA ASN A 157 0.60 -4.34 -6.40
C ASN A 157 1.15 -3.23 -7.31
N PRO A 158 2.47 -3.24 -7.62
CA PRO A 158 3.08 -2.22 -8.48
C PRO A 158 2.68 -2.35 -9.96
N GLN A 159 2.07 -3.46 -10.38
CA GLN A 159 1.56 -3.57 -11.75
C GLN A 159 0.27 -2.78 -11.94
N THR A 160 -0.61 -2.77 -10.94
CA THR A 160 -1.91 -2.08 -11.00
C THR A 160 -1.94 -0.79 -10.19
N ALA A 161 -0.87 -0.49 -9.45
CA ALA A 161 -0.78 0.60 -8.47
C ALA A 161 -1.92 0.59 -7.42
N GLN A 162 -2.30 -0.60 -6.95
CA GLN A 162 -3.42 -0.80 -6.03
C GLN A 162 -3.08 -1.81 -4.92
N CYS A 163 -3.75 -1.71 -3.77
CA CYS A 163 -3.67 -2.69 -2.69
C CYS A 163 -4.54 -3.92 -3.00
N SER A 164 -4.09 -4.79 -3.92
CA SER A 164 -4.91 -5.89 -4.46
C SER A 164 -4.37 -7.30 -4.17
N ILE A 165 -3.14 -7.44 -3.66
CA ILE A 165 -2.54 -8.77 -3.41
C ILE A 165 -2.91 -9.21 -1.98
N PRO A 166 -3.74 -10.25 -1.80
CA PRO A 166 -4.16 -10.68 -0.47
C PRO A 166 -2.99 -11.28 0.32
N LEU A 167 -2.90 -10.92 1.61
CA LEU A 167 -1.89 -11.41 2.53
C LEU A 167 -2.43 -12.52 3.42
N GLN A 168 -1.64 -13.57 3.60
CA GLN A 168 -1.95 -14.60 4.58
C GLN A 168 -1.66 -14.05 5.98
N ASN A 169 -2.62 -14.17 6.90
CA ASN A 169 -2.53 -13.67 8.28
C ASN A 169 -2.21 -12.16 8.40
N GLY A 170 -2.47 -11.38 7.34
CA GLY A 170 -2.21 -9.94 7.32
C GLY A 170 -0.72 -9.55 7.38
N GLN A 171 0.19 -10.47 7.06
CA GLN A 171 1.64 -10.26 7.10
C GLN A 171 2.32 -10.61 5.77
N CYS A 172 3.50 -10.03 5.52
CA CYS A 172 4.27 -10.28 4.31
C CYS A 172 4.95 -11.65 4.36
N ILE A 173 4.77 -12.47 3.33
CA ILE A 173 5.46 -13.77 3.21
C ILE A 173 6.93 -13.58 2.81
N ARG A 174 7.20 -12.61 1.93
CA ARG A 174 8.53 -12.31 1.39
C ARG A 174 8.69 -10.81 1.16
N ARG A 175 9.94 -10.36 1.18
CA ARG A 175 10.29 -8.98 0.81
C ARG A 175 9.95 -8.72 -0.66
N PRO A 176 9.46 -7.52 -1.02
CA PRO A 176 9.28 -7.13 -2.42
C PRO A 176 10.57 -7.16 -3.24
N VAL A 177 11.70 -6.82 -2.59
CA VAL A 177 13.03 -6.83 -3.20
C VAL A 177 13.93 -7.85 -2.49
N PRO A 178 14.69 -8.69 -3.23
CA PRO A 178 15.67 -9.58 -2.62
C PRO A 178 16.81 -8.82 -1.95
N ASP A 179 17.47 -9.45 -0.98
CA ASP A 179 18.57 -8.83 -0.25
C ASP A 179 19.75 -8.47 -1.18
N CYS A 180 20.26 -7.26 -0.99
CA CYS A 180 21.37 -6.74 -1.79
C CYS A 180 22.69 -7.42 -1.44
N THR A 181 23.31 -8.09 -2.41
CA THR A 181 24.61 -8.77 -2.23
C THR A 181 25.80 -7.93 -2.69
N ARG A 182 25.61 -7.11 -3.72
CA ARG A 182 26.67 -6.29 -4.34
C ARG A 182 26.15 -4.91 -4.74
N VAL A 183 27.02 -3.90 -4.68
CA VAL A 183 26.72 -2.56 -5.21
C VAL A 183 26.44 -2.66 -6.70
N GLY A 184 25.39 -1.97 -7.16
CA GLY A 184 24.96 -1.99 -8.55
C GLY A 184 24.23 -3.26 -8.99
N GLN A 185 23.95 -4.19 -8.06
CA GLN A 185 23.00 -5.27 -8.35
C GLN A 185 21.65 -4.66 -8.72
N SER A 186 21.11 -5.04 -9.87
CA SER A 186 19.82 -4.57 -10.34
C SER A 186 18.97 -5.70 -10.89
N GLY A 187 17.66 -5.56 -10.80
CA GLY A 187 16.71 -6.52 -11.34
C GLY A 187 15.30 -5.94 -11.41
N ALA A 188 14.46 -6.52 -12.25
CA ALA A 188 13.03 -6.21 -12.26
C ALA A 188 12.37 -6.73 -10.99
N LEU A 189 11.29 -6.09 -10.54
CA LEU A 189 10.46 -6.63 -9.48
C LEU A 189 9.66 -7.84 -10.00
N GLU A 190 9.49 -8.86 -9.17
CA GLU A 190 8.73 -10.06 -9.53
C GLU A 190 7.26 -9.75 -9.84
N THR A 191 6.69 -8.75 -9.17
CA THR A 191 5.30 -8.33 -9.32
C THR A 191 5.07 -7.32 -10.44
N SER A 192 6.12 -6.67 -10.98
CA SER A 192 5.98 -5.69 -12.06
C SER A 192 7.29 -5.54 -12.83
N SER A 193 7.24 -5.84 -14.12
CA SER A 193 8.39 -5.68 -15.03
C SER A 193 8.72 -4.22 -15.36
N ASN A 194 7.80 -3.28 -15.08
CA ASN A 194 8.03 -1.84 -15.25
C ASN A 194 8.87 -1.27 -14.09
N HIS A 195 8.84 -1.92 -12.93
CA HIS A 195 9.61 -1.51 -11.77
C HIS A 195 10.89 -2.32 -11.66
N TYR A 196 11.97 -1.66 -11.26
CA TYR A 196 13.25 -2.32 -11.04
C TYR A 196 13.94 -1.74 -9.82
N TYR A 197 14.80 -2.54 -9.21
CA TYR A 197 15.62 -2.10 -8.08
C TYR A 197 17.08 -1.97 -8.48
N VAL A 198 17.79 -1.09 -7.79
CA VAL A 198 19.26 -0.99 -7.83
C VAL A 198 19.79 -0.94 -6.41
N CYS A 199 20.75 -1.79 -6.10
CA CYS A 199 21.41 -1.83 -4.80
C CYS A 199 22.50 -0.76 -4.71
N LEU A 200 22.27 0.24 -3.87
CA LEU A 200 23.16 1.38 -3.66
C LEU A 200 23.85 1.28 -2.29
N SER A 201 25.11 1.70 -2.19
CA SER A 201 25.80 1.84 -0.90
C SER A 201 25.49 3.22 -0.32
N LYS A 202 24.72 3.27 0.77
CA LYS A 202 24.42 4.51 1.51
C LYS A 202 24.90 4.34 2.95
N GLY A 203 25.88 5.14 3.36
CA GLY A 203 26.46 5.07 4.71
C GLY A 203 27.12 3.72 5.03
N GLY A 204 27.75 3.08 4.04
CA GLY A 204 28.41 1.78 4.21
C GLY A 204 27.46 0.57 4.25
N THR A 205 26.14 0.78 4.17
CA THR A 205 25.14 -0.29 4.10
C THR A 205 24.55 -0.37 2.69
N LEU A 206 24.40 -1.58 2.15
CA LEU A 206 23.71 -1.80 0.88
C LEU A 206 22.20 -1.69 1.07
N ARG A 207 21.55 -0.83 0.29
CA ARG A 207 20.09 -0.67 0.30
C ARG A 207 19.56 -0.73 -1.12
N ALA A 208 18.49 -1.46 -1.32
CA ALA A 208 17.76 -1.41 -2.58
C ALA A 208 16.99 -0.08 -2.69
N GLN A 209 17.10 0.57 -3.83
CA GLN A 209 16.28 1.70 -4.24
C GLN A 209 15.48 1.27 -5.47
N ILE A 210 14.17 1.53 -5.45
CA ILE A 210 13.27 1.14 -6.54
C ILE A 210 13.07 2.34 -7.47
N PHE A 211 13.05 2.04 -8.76
CA PHE A 211 12.89 2.95 -9.89
C PHE A 211 11.78 2.43 -10.82
N ILE A 212 11.28 3.30 -11.67
CA ILE A 212 10.27 2.98 -12.67
C ILE A 212 10.81 3.27 -14.08
N CYS A 213 10.52 2.37 -15.03
CA CYS A 213 10.79 2.62 -16.43
C CYS A 213 9.77 3.63 -17.02
N PRO A 214 10.09 4.25 -18.17
CA PRO A 214 9.12 5.06 -18.90
C PRO A 214 7.84 4.28 -19.23
N HIS A 215 6.72 4.96 -19.42
CA HIS A 215 5.44 4.32 -19.73
C HIS A 215 5.53 3.39 -20.96
N GLY A 216 5.06 2.16 -20.82
CA GLY A 216 5.11 1.12 -21.86
C GLY A 216 6.46 0.41 -22.00
N TRP A 217 7.41 0.70 -21.10
CA TRP A 217 8.72 0.05 -21.08
C TRP A 217 8.81 -0.92 -19.90
N HIS A 218 9.64 -1.94 -20.07
CA HIS A 218 9.93 -2.93 -19.05
C HIS A 218 11.43 -3.07 -18.85
N PHE A 219 11.85 -3.31 -17.61
CA PHE A 219 13.23 -3.53 -17.25
C PHE A 219 13.63 -4.97 -17.56
N SER A 220 14.65 -5.14 -18.40
CA SER A 220 15.18 -6.45 -18.74
C SER A 220 16.65 -6.32 -19.17
N ASN A 221 17.47 -7.32 -18.85
CA ASN A 221 18.90 -7.32 -19.18
C ASN A 221 19.67 -6.07 -18.71
N GLY A 222 19.22 -5.42 -17.64
CA GLY A 222 19.89 -4.25 -17.06
C GLY A 222 19.47 -2.90 -17.63
N TYR A 223 18.46 -2.83 -18.51
CA TYR A 223 17.97 -1.58 -19.07
C TYR A 223 16.45 -1.63 -19.32
N CYS A 224 15.83 -0.45 -19.37
CA CYS A 224 14.43 -0.32 -19.78
C CYS A 224 14.34 -0.44 -21.30
N ARG A 225 13.42 -1.26 -21.81
CA ARG A 225 13.12 -1.39 -23.25
C ARG A 225 11.60 -1.36 -23.49
N PRO A 226 11.13 -0.87 -24.65
CA PRO A 226 9.71 -0.96 -25.00
C PRO A 226 9.29 -2.43 -25.13
N GLU A 227 8.02 -2.72 -24.84
CA GLU A 227 7.43 -4.02 -25.14
C GLU A 227 7.50 -4.28 -26.65
N LEU A 228 8.23 -5.32 -27.05
CA LEU A 228 8.22 -5.76 -28.45
C LEU A 228 6.84 -6.34 -28.69
N ILE A 229 6.00 -5.62 -29.43
CA ILE A 229 4.77 -6.16 -29.98
C ILE A 229 5.20 -7.22 -30.99
N ASP A 230 5.39 -8.45 -30.51
CA ASP A 230 5.70 -9.57 -31.37
C ASP A 230 4.59 -9.68 -32.41
N SER A 231 4.97 -9.42 -33.67
CA SER A 231 4.07 -9.37 -34.81
C SER A 231 3.51 -10.75 -35.20
N THR A 232 3.70 -11.75 -34.35
CA THR A 232 3.32 -13.14 -34.57
C THR A 232 1.86 -13.43 -34.23
N THR A 233 1.15 -12.54 -33.54
CA THR A 233 -0.31 -12.69 -33.30
C THR A 233 -1.18 -12.12 -34.44
N ALA A 234 -0.57 -11.67 -35.55
CA ALA A 234 -1.28 -11.17 -36.73
C ALA A 234 -1.41 -12.21 -37.89
N LYS A 235 -1.03 -13.48 -37.68
CA LYS A 235 -1.18 -14.56 -38.67
C LYS A 235 -1.82 -15.81 -38.08
N SER A 236 -3.08 -15.71 -37.68
CA SER A 236 -3.94 -16.90 -37.55
C SER A 236 -5.42 -16.55 -37.68
N ILE A 237 -5.79 -15.89 -38.78
CA ILE A 237 -7.17 -15.95 -39.30
C ILE A 237 -7.03 -16.20 -40.81
N ASP A 238 -7.73 -17.23 -41.26
CA ASP A 238 -7.91 -17.73 -42.63
C ASP A 238 -7.01 -18.87 -43.11
N GLU A 239 -7.33 -20.07 -42.62
CA GLU A 239 -7.30 -21.28 -43.46
C GLU A 239 -8.61 -22.07 -43.26
N PRO A 240 -9.52 -22.12 -44.27
CA PRO A 240 -10.54 -23.14 -44.34
C PRO A 240 -10.17 -24.24 -45.34
N THR A 241 -10.29 -25.46 -44.84
CA THR A 241 -10.02 -26.73 -45.53
C THR A 241 -11.16 -27.15 -46.48
N LYS A 242 -10.77 -27.55 -47.71
CA LYS A 242 -11.35 -28.56 -48.65
C LYS A 242 -12.70 -28.37 -49.40
N ALA A 243 -12.53 -28.54 -50.73
CA ALA A 243 -13.20 -29.45 -51.69
C ALA A 243 -14.40 -28.96 -52.53
N THR A 244 -14.22 -28.88 -53.88
CA THR A 244 -14.82 -29.75 -54.92
C THR A 244 -14.49 -29.25 -56.35
N ARG A 245 -14.34 -30.20 -57.30
CA ARG A 245 -14.17 -30.14 -58.79
C ARG A 245 -15.00 -29.02 -59.48
N GLU A 246 -14.65 -28.43 -60.63
CA GLU A 246 -14.45 -29.07 -61.95
C GLU A 246 -13.92 -28.08 -63.03
N SER A 247 -12.99 -28.57 -63.86
CA SER A 247 -12.51 -28.24 -65.23
C SER A 247 -12.95 -26.98 -66.02
N ARG A 248 -11.97 -26.19 -66.52
CA ARG A 248 -11.78 -25.87 -67.96
C ARG A 248 -10.42 -25.19 -68.28
N GLN A 249 -9.76 -25.69 -69.33
CA GLN A 249 -8.59 -25.14 -70.07
C GLN A 249 -8.91 -23.73 -70.63
N MET A 250 -8.04 -22.81 -71.08
CA MET A 250 -6.70 -22.70 -71.70
C MET A 250 -6.33 -21.18 -71.47
N GLU A 251 -5.12 -20.65 -71.41
CA GLU A 251 -4.12 -20.47 -72.47
C GLU A 251 -2.97 -19.58 -71.92
N VAL A 252 -1.74 -19.97 -72.27
CA VAL A 252 -0.50 -19.21 -72.53
C VAL A 252 -0.48 -17.69 -72.30
N ALA A 253 0.47 -17.21 -71.47
CA ALA A 253 1.41 -16.13 -71.84
C ALA A 253 2.48 -15.91 -70.77
N THR A 254 3.71 -16.26 -71.14
CA THR A 254 4.98 -15.91 -70.50
C THR A 254 5.17 -14.40 -70.50
N THR A 255 5.51 -13.78 -69.37
CA THR A 255 6.30 -12.54 -69.41
C THR A 255 7.18 -12.42 -68.17
N GLU A 256 8.48 -12.50 -68.43
CA GLU A 256 9.57 -12.16 -67.54
C GLU A 256 9.45 -10.72 -67.07
N LYS A 257 9.69 -10.46 -65.78
CA LYS A 257 10.03 -9.11 -65.32
C LYS A 257 11.13 -9.15 -64.26
N THR A 258 12.33 -9.07 -64.81
CA THR A 258 13.56 -8.44 -64.33
C THR A 258 13.54 -7.87 -62.91
N THR A 259 14.26 -8.57 -62.04
CA THR A 259 14.85 -8.11 -60.79
C THR A 259 15.66 -6.84 -61.03
N LYS A 260 15.26 -5.70 -60.44
CA LYS A 260 16.12 -4.53 -60.25
C LYS A 260 16.51 -4.43 -58.79
N VAL A 261 17.77 -4.75 -58.53
CA VAL A 261 18.48 -4.47 -57.28
C VAL A 261 18.56 -2.95 -57.14
N ALA A 262 17.89 -2.41 -56.13
CA ALA A 262 18.05 -1.03 -55.71
C ALA A 262 19.00 -1.01 -54.50
N THR A 263 20.23 -0.57 -54.73
CA THR A 263 21.18 -0.15 -53.70
C THR A 263 20.62 1.07 -52.98
N SER A 264 20.17 0.92 -51.74
CA SER A 264 19.87 2.05 -50.86
C SER A 264 21.18 2.62 -50.30
N LYS A 265 21.55 3.81 -50.80
CA LYS A 265 22.46 4.71 -50.10
C LYS A 265 21.81 5.13 -48.79
N ILE A 266 22.52 4.92 -47.70
CA ILE A 266 22.17 5.43 -46.37
C ILE A 266 22.76 6.85 -46.32
N ASP A 267 21.99 7.83 -46.77
CA ASP A 267 22.24 9.25 -46.51
C ASP A 267 21.04 9.80 -45.76
N ALA A 268 21.28 10.31 -44.54
CA ALA A 268 20.44 11.10 -43.64
C ALA A 268 20.23 10.45 -42.25
N PHE A 269 21.25 10.57 -41.38
CA PHE A 269 21.17 10.22 -39.95
C PHE A 269 21.20 11.45 -39.03
N PHE A 270 20.76 12.61 -39.52
CA PHE A 270 20.53 13.79 -38.70
C PHE A 270 19.18 14.40 -39.08
N SER A 271 18.11 13.89 -38.48
CA SER A 271 16.82 14.60 -38.44
C SER A 271 16.99 15.89 -37.65
N THR A 272 17.09 17.01 -38.35
CA THR A 272 16.89 18.35 -37.79
C THR A 272 15.40 18.69 -37.76
N GLU A 273 14.56 17.75 -37.33
CA GLU A 273 13.14 18.02 -37.14
C GLU A 273 12.97 18.83 -35.86
N LYS A 274 12.38 20.02 -36.02
CA LYS A 274 12.05 20.95 -34.95
C LYS A 274 11.17 20.23 -33.91
N PRO A 275 11.44 20.35 -32.60
CA PRO A 275 10.56 19.78 -31.58
C PRO A 275 9.16 20.40 -31.71
N VAL A 276 8.16 19.54 -31.90
CA VAL A 276 6.75 19.92 -31.85
C VAL A 276 6.42 20.20 -30.39
N THR A 277 6.18 21.47 -30.06
CA THR A 277 5.64 21.87 -28.77
C THR A 277 4.19 21.42 -28.68
N TYR A 278 3.93 20.38 -27.88
CA TYR A 278 2.58 19.97 -27.51
C TYR A 278 1.99 20.95 -26.51
N ALA A 279 0.69 21.23 -26.62
CA ALA A 279 -0.04 22.09 -25.69
C ALA A 279 -0.08 21.46 -24.28
N ALA A 280 -0.01 22.29 -23.24
CA ALA A 280 0.19 21.90 -21.84
C ALA A 280 -0.97 21.13 -21.15
N ASP A 281 -1.96 20.64 -21.90
CA ASP A 281 -3.22 20.09 -21.36
C ASP A 281 -3.37 18.56 -21.52
N THR A 282 -2.26 17.81 -21.50
CA THR A 282 -2.30 16.33 -21.52
C THR A 282 -1.63 15.68 -20.31
N PHE A 283 -1.48 16.41 -19.20
CA PHE A 283 -1.19 15.78 -17.91
C PHE A 283 -2.51 15.37 -17.25
N LEU A 284 -2.80 14.07 -17.31
CA LEU A 284 -3.82 13.36 -16.52
C LEU A 284 -3.50 13.36 -15.01
N ALA A 285 -3.00 14.47 -14.46
CA ALA A 285 -2.73 14.63 -13.03
C ALA A 285 -4.01 14.98 -12.23
N ASP A 286 -5.09 15.39 -12.88
CA ASP A 286 -6.29 15.94 -12.22
C ASP A 286 -7.34 14.90 -11.80
N ARG A 287 -7.04 13.60 -11.83
CA ARG A 287 -8.02 12.57 -11.44
C ARG A 287 -7.50 11.47 -10.52
N PHE A 288 -6.51 11.77 -9.69
CA PHE A 288 -6.29 11.00 -8.47
C PHE A 288 -6.94 11.74 -7.30
N ASP A 289 -8.14 11.29 -6.94
CA ASP A 289 -8.82 11.77 -5.74
C ASP A 289 -8.15 11.13 -4.51
N LEU A 290 -7.16 11.85 -3.95
CA LEU A 290 -6.44 11.45 -2.74
C LEU A 290 -7.25 11.67 -1.45
N ALA A 291 -8.51 12.11 -1.52
CA ALA A 291 -9.32 12.42 -0.34
C ALA A 291 -9.62 11.21 0.57
N ASN A 292 -9.37 9.98 0.09
CA ASN A 292 -9.59 8.76 0.87
C ASN A 292 -8.33 8.17 1.54
N TYR A 293 -7.16 8.82 1.41
CA TYR A 293 -5.95 8.36 2.10
C TYR A 293 -5.74 9.19 3.36
N GLU A 294 -6.02 8.60 4.52
CA GLU A 294 -5.69 9.18 5.82
C GLU A 294 -4.16 9.28 5.97
N THR A 295 -3.65 10.51 6.01
CA THR A 295 -2.25 10.80 6.31
C THR A 295 -2.10 10.93 7.83
N PHE A 296 -1.40 10.01 8.48
CA PHE A 296 -0.93 10.20 9.84
C PHE A 296 0.36 11.03 9.80
N ASP A 297 0.23 12.32 10.12
CA ASP A 297 1.35 13.24 10.25
C ASP A 297 1.86 13.18 11.71
N GLU A 298 2.70 12.20 12.03
CA GLU A 298 3.39 12.16 13.32
C GLU A 298 4.61 13.09 13.28
N THR A 299 4.36 14.39 13.36
CA THR A 299 5.39 15.34 13.81
C THR A 299 5.17 15.63 15.29
N HIS A 300 5.99 15.02 16.14
CA HIS A 300 6.14 15.44 17.53
C HIS A 300 6.68 16.88 17.55
N SER A 301 5.79 17.86 17.70
CA SER A 301 6.14 19.23 18.07
C SER A 301 6.65 19.22 19.51
N ALA A 302 7.96 19.36 19.68
CA ALA A 302 8.58 19.60 20.97
C ALA A 302 8.41 21.08 21.33
N ASN A 303 7.42 21.32 22.21
CA ASN A 303 7.35 22.38 23.22
C ASN A 303 7.73 23.81 22.82
N ASP A 304 6.69 24.62 22.62
CA ASP A 304 6.72 26.05 22.89
C ASP A 304 6.79 26.36 24.40
N PHE A 305 7.46 27.47 24.68
CA PHE A 305 7.82 28.12 25.95
C PHE A 305 6.71 28.25 27.02
N PRO A 306 7.09 28.57 28.27
CA PRO A 306 6.83 29.96 28.68
C PRO A 306 7.88 30.63 29.59
N ASN A 307 7.86 31.97 29.53
CA ASN A 307 8.19 32.96 30.57
C ASN A 307 9.61 33.55 30.66
N SER A 308 9.70 34.74 30.07
CA SER A 308 10.37 35.93 30.61
C SER A 308 9.77 36.34 31.96
N PHE A 309 10.59 36.58 32.99
CA PHE A 309 10.69 37.86 33.71
C PHE A 309 11.85 37.82 34.73
N GLU A 310 12.60 38.91 34.74
CA GLU A 310 13.53 39.48 35.72
C GLU A 310 13.70 38.76 37.08
N GLU A 311 14.96 38.49 37.46
CA GLU A 311 15.45 38.95 38.76
C GLU A 311 16.96 39.17 38.74
N SER A 312 17.35 40.20 39.47
CA SER A 312 18.61 40.89 39.54
C SER A 312 19.72 40.18 40.32
N SER A 313 20.94 40.65 40.06
CA SER A 313 22.05 40.87 41.01
C SER A 313 22.85 39.68 41.58
N ASP A 314 24.16 39.95 41.62
CA ASP A 314 25.19 39.43 42.53
C ASP A 314 25.83 38.08 42.21
N PHE A 315 27.12 37.80 42.44
CA PHE A 315 28.36 38.53 42.73
C PHE A 315 29.43 37.40 42.83
N TRP A 316 30.66 37.65 42.38
CA TRP A 316 31.84 36.74 42.27
C TRP A 316 31.95 35.83 41.03
#